data_AF-H3BQ99-F1
#
_entry.id   AF-H3BQ99-F1
#
_cell.length_a   1.000
_cell.length_b   1.000
_cell.length_c   1.000
_cell.angle_alpha   90.00
_cell.angle_beta   90.00
_cell.angle_gamma   90.00
#
_symmetry.space_group_name_H-M   'P 1'
#
loop_
_entity.id
_entity.type
_entity.pdbx_description
1 polymer ?
#
loop_
_entity_poly.entity_id
_entity_poly.type
_entity_poly.pdbx_seq_one_letter_code
_entity_poly.pdbx_strand_id
1 'polypeptide(L)'
;MSGPGNKRAAGDGGSGPPEKKLSREEKTTTTLIEPIRLGGISSTEEMDLKVLQFKNKKLAERLEQRQACEDELRERIEKLEKRQATDDATLLIVNRYWAQLDETVEALLRC
;
A
#
# COMPACT_ATOMS: atom_id res chain seq x y z
N MET A 1 25.44 7.25 34.49
CA MET A 1 25.34 8.62 35.02
C MET A 1 23.86 8.92 35.27
N SER A 2 23.55 9.16 36.54
CA SER A 2 22.39 9.84 37.15
C SER A 2 20.95 9.59 36.62
N GLY A 3 20.18 8.79 37.38
CA GLY A 3 18.74 9.07 37.64
C GLY A 3 18.59 10.25 38.64
N PRO A 4 17.38 10.69 39.04
CA PRO A 4 16.27 9.90 39.62
C PRO A 4 14.88 10.30 39.02
N GLY A 5 13.71 9.73 39.30
CA GLY A 5 13.19 8.98 40.45
C GLY A 5 12.07 9.77 41.16
N ASN A 6 10.92 9.11 41.38
CA ASN A 6 9.85 9.39 42.36
C ASN A 6 8.88 10.58 42.10
N LYS A 7 7.58 10.51 42.42
CA LYS A 7 6.94 9.90 43.60
C LYS A 7 5.55 9.33 43.30
N ARG A 8 5.30 8.09 43.75
CA ARG A 8 3.98 7.69 44.26
C ARG A 8 3.83 8.27 45.68
N ALA A 9 2.64 8.77 46.01
CA ALA A 9 2.22 8.93 47.41
C ALA A 9 0.76 8.48 47.51
N ALA A 10 0.56 7.44 48.30
CA ALA A 10 -0.73 7.00 48.79
C ALA A 10 -1.25 8.05 49.79
N GLY A 11 -2.53 8.35 49.69
CA GLY A 11 -3.31 8.98 50.76
C GLY A 11 -4.44 8.02 51.13
N ASP A 12 -4.21 7.26 52.19
CA ASP A 12 -5.22 6.51 52.93
C ASP A 12 -6.13 7.50 53.69
N GLY A 13 -7.42 7.18 53.78
CA GLY A 13 -8.42 8.07 54.37
C GLY A 13 -9.82 7.48 54.20
N GLY A 14 -10.10 6.42 54.97
CA GLY A 14 -11.39 5.74 54.95
C GLY A 14 -12.54 6.55 55.54
N SER A 15 -13.75 6.23 55.07
CA SER A 15 -14.96 6.22 55.88
C SER A 15 -16.04 5.45 55.13
N GLY A 16 -16.54 4.38 55.75
CA GLY A 16 -17.65 3.57 55.26
C GLY A 16 -19.00 4.33 55.21
N PRO A 17 -20.08 3.62 54.84
CA PRO A 17 -21.26 4.18 54.18
C PRO A 17 -22.32 4.69 55.18
N PRO A 18 -23.21 5.61 54.78
CA PRO A 18 -24.52 5.69 55.37
C PRO A 18 -25.55 5.08 54.42
N GLU A 19 -26.05 3.89 54.79
CA GLU A 19 -27.39 3.50 54.39
C GLU A 19 -28.40 4.49 54.99
N LYS A 20 -29.18 5.18 54.15
CA LYS A 20 -30.55 5.55 54.47
C LYS A 20 -31.32 5.94 53.21
N LYS A 21 -32.28 5.07 52.88
CA LYS A 21 -33.35 5.23 51.90
C LYS A 21 -34.07 6.56 52.11
N LEU A 22 -34.44 7.24 51.03
CA LEU A 22 -35.70 7.98 50.90
C LEU A 22 -35.97 8.26 49.43
N SER A 23 -37.10 7.71 49.00
CA SER A 23 -37.80 7.88 47.73
C SER A 23 -37.91 9.33 47.25
N ARG A 24 -37.56 9.57 45.99
CA ARG A 24 -38.20 10.60 45.18
C ARG A 24 -38.17 10.18 43.72
N GLU A 25 -39.33 9.73 43.24
CA GLU A 25 -39.61 9.53 41.83
C GLU A 25 -39.49 10.88 41.12
N GLU A 26 -38.34 11.16 40.52
CA GLU A 26 -38.25 12.19 39.49
C GLU A 26 -38.58 11.53 38.16
N LYS A 27 -39.85 11.68 37.78
CA LYS A 27 -40.38 11.41 36.45
C LYS A 27 -39.62 12.31 35.47
N THR A 28 -38.48 11.84 34.98
CA THR A 28 -37.85 12.37 33.79
C THR A 28 -38.78 12.06 32.63
N THR A 29 -39.57 13.06 32.24
CA THR A 29 -40.38 13.05 31.02
C THR A 29 -39.44 12.84 29.83
N THR A 30 -39.22 11.58 29.50
CA THR A 30 -38.65 11.12 28.24
C THR A 30 -39.67 11.44 27.16
N THR A 31 -39.58 12.63 26.57
CA THR A 31 -40.24 12.90 25.30
C THR A 31 -39.70 11.89 24.29
N LEU A 32 -40.56 10.94 23.92
CA LEU A 32 -40.33 9.94 22.88
C LEU A 32 -40.12 10.68 21.55
N ILE A 33 -38.86 10.99 21.22
CA ILE A 33 -38.50 11.50 19.90
C ILE A 33 -38.70 10.33 18.94
N GLU A 34 -39.63 10.48 17.99
CA GLU A 34 -39.80 9.49 16.91
C GLU A 34 -38.46 9.32 16.17
N PRO A 35 -38.05 8.08 15.84
CA PRO A 35 -36.83 7.85 15.08
C PRO A 35 -36.89 8.61 13.75
N ILE A 36 -36.05 9.64 13.64
CA ILE A 36 -35.89 10.40 12.39
C ILE A 36 -35.36 9.41 11.35
N ARG A 37 -36.16 9.09 10.33
CA ARG A 37 -35.72 8.31 9.17
C ARG A 37 -34.79 9.18 8.32
N LEU A 38 -33.53 9.24 8.70
CA LEU A 38 -32.47 9.84 7.89
C LEU A 38 -32.30 9.00 6.62
N GLY A 39 -32.79 9.51 5.49
CA GLY A 39 -32.66 8.84 4.20
C GLY A 39 -31.20 8.77 3.71
N GLY A 40 -30.87 7.68 3.02
CA GLY A 40 -29.62 7.48 2.27
C GLY A 40 -28.64 6.44 2.84
N ILE A 41 -28.78 6.11 4.13
CA ILE A 41 -28.16 4.95 4.79
C ILE A 41 -29.08 4.57 5.96
N SER A 42 -29.98 3.62 5.72
CA SER A 42 -31.04 3.21 6.65
C SER A 42 -30.52 2.25 7.74
N SER A 43 -29.30 1.73 7.59
CA SER A 43 -28.66 0.73 8.45
C SER A 43 -27.13 0.82 8.36
N THR A 44 -26.44 0.41 9.43
CA THR A 44 -24.97 0.20 9.46
C THR A 44 -24.52 -0.72 8.32
N GLU A 45 -25.31 -1.72 7.96
CA GLU A 45 -25.00 -2.63 6.85
C GLU A 45 -24.94 -1.92 5.49
N GLU A 46 -25.83 -0.95 5.24
CA GLU A 46 -25.79 -0.16 4.00
C GLU A 46 -24.54 0.73 3.93
N MET A 47 -24.09 1.23 5.08
CA MET A 47 -22.85 1.99 5.18
C MET A 47 -21.63 1.10 4.90
N ASP A 48 -21.57 -0.08 5.53
CA ASP A 48 -20.47 -1.04 5.34
C ASP A 48 -20.37 -1.51 3.89
N LEU A 49 -21.50 -1.77 3.23
CA LEU A 49 -21.56 -2.10 1.82
C LEU A 49 -20.97 -0.99 0.94
N LYS A 50 -21.31 0.28 1.19
CA LYS A 50 -20.75 1.42 0.45
C LYS A 50 -19.24 1.56 0.69
N VAL A 51 -18.77 1.37 1.92
CA VAL A 51 -17.34 1.37 2.24
C VAL A 51 -16.61 0.26 1.49
N LEU A 52 -17.20 -0.94 1.43
CA LEU A 52 -16.61 -2.07 0.72
C LEU A 52 -16.55 -1.82 -0.79
N GLN A 53 -17.61 -1.29 -1.39
CA GLN A 53 -17.65 -0.90 -2.79
C GLN A 53 -16.57 0.15 -3.11
N PHE A 54 -16.43 1.17 -2.26
CA PHE A 54 -15.40 2.20 -2.44
C PHE A 54 -13.98 1.62 -2.36
N LYS A 55 -13.72 0.75 -1.36
CA LYS A 55 -12.43 0.06 -1.24
C LYS A 55 -12.14 -0.80 -2.47
N ASN A 56 -13.13 -1.54 -2.96
CA ASN A 56 -12.98 -2.39 -4.14
C ASN A 56 -12.68 -1.55 -5.40
N LYS A 57 -13.42 -0.45 -5.61
CA LYS A 57 -13.16 0.49 -6.71
C LYS A 57 -11.72 1.04 -6.65
N LYS A 58 -11.27 1.48 -5.47
CA LYS A 58 -9.91 1.98 -5.28
C LYS A 58 -8.84 0.90 -5.52
N LEU A 59 -9.11 -0.35 -5.17
CA LEU A 59 -8.23 -1.47 -5.47
C LEU A 59 -8.17 -1.75 -6.98
N ALA A 60 -9.31 -1.72 -7.67
CA ALA A 60 -9.38 -1.88 -9.12
C ALA A 60 -8.58 -0.79 -9.85
N GLU A 61 -8.75 0.48 -9.47
CA GLU A 61 -7.97 1.60 -10.02
C GLU A 61 -6.46 1.41 -9.83
N ARG A 62 -6.02 0.93 -8.65
CA ARG A 62 -4.59 0.64 -8.40
C ARG A 62 -4.09 -0.55 -9.21
N LEU A 63 -4.93 -1.54 -9.47
CA LEU A 63 -4.58 -2.70 -10.28
C LEU A 63 -4.41 -2.30 -11.74
N GLU A 64 -5.33 -1.48 -12.26
CA GLU A 64 -5.24 -0.92 -13.62
C GLU A 64 -3.98 -0.09 -13.83
N GLN A 65 -3.64 0.79 -12.87
CA GLN A 65 -2.38 1.54 -12.91
C GLN A 65 -1.15 0.64 -12.93
N ARG A 66 -1.16 -0.44 -12.13
CA ARG A 66 -0.07 -1.41 -12.14
C ARG A 66 0.04 -2.15 -13.46
N GLN A 67 -1.09 -2.55 -14.04
CA GLN A 67 -1.13 -3.23 -15.33
C GLN A 67 -0.56 -2.34 -16.44
N ALA A 68 -0.98 -1.07 -16.49
CA ALA A 68 -0.45 -0.12 -17.47
C ALA A 68 1.08 0.05 -17.37
N CYS A 69 1.60 0.13 -16.14
CA CYS A 69 3.04 0.22 -15.91
C CYS A 69 3.76 -1.09 -16.29
N GLU A 70 3.15 -2.24 -16.01
CA GLU A 70 3.70 -3.54 -16.42
C GLU A 70 3.76 -3.67 -17.94
N ASP A 71 2.71 -3.25 -18.64
CA ASP A 71 2.64 -3.28 -20.10
C ASP A 71 3.70 -2.37 -20.74
N GLU A 72 3.89 -1.16 -20.21
CA GLU A 72 4.96 -0.25 -20.66
C GLU A 72 6.35 -0.86 -20.45
N LEU A 73 6.59 -1.49 -19.30
CA LEU A 73 7.87 -2.16 -19.02
C LEU A 73 8.09 -3.35 -19.95
N ARG A 74 7.05 -4.16 -20.22
CA ARG A 74 7.11 -5.27 -21.17
C ARG A 74 7.45 -4.80 -22.58
N GLU A 75 6.81 -3.73 -23.07
CA GLU A 75 7.11 -3.14 -24.38
C GLU A 75 8.56 -2.64 -24.45
N ARG A 76 9.03 -1.99 -23.38
CA ARG A 76 10.42 -1.51 -23.31
C ARG A 76 11.44 -2.64 -23.33
N ILE A 77 11.15 -3.75 -22.64
CA ILE A 77 11.98 -4.96 -22.69
C ILE A 77 12.05 -5.50 -24.12
N GLU A 78 10.90 -5.71 -24.77
CA GLU A 78 10.86 -6.24 -26.14
C GLU A 78 11.66 -5.35 -27.13
N LYS A 79 11.55 -4.03 -26.98
CA LYS A 79 12.33 -3.08 -27.79
C LYS A 79 13.83 -3.21 -27.56
N LEU A 80 14.26 -3.38 -26.31
CA LEU A 80 15.67 -3.57 -25.97
C LEU A 80 16.20 -4.91 -26.48
N GLU A 81 15.42 -5.99 -26.36
CA GLU A 81 15.78 -7.31 -26.88
C GLU A 81 15.97 -7.30 -28.41
N LYS A 82 15.07 -6.64 -29.14
CA LYS A 82 15.23 -6.46 -30.60
C LYS A 82 16.48 -5.68 -30.97
N ARG A 83 16.80 -4.62 -30.21
CA ARG A 83 18.03 -3.86 -30.43
C ARG A 83 19.26 -4.71 -30.14
N GLN A 84 19.25 -5.45 -29.03
CA GLN A 84 20.33 -6.33 -28.64
C GLN A 84 20.62 -7.38 -29.72
N ALA A 85 19.58 -8.00 -30.29
CA ALA A 85 19.77 -8.95 -31.40
C ALA A 85 20.46 -8.32 -32.62
N THR A 86 20.19 -7.03 -32.88
CA THR A 86 20.83 -6.27 -33.98
C THR A 86 22.28 -5.92 -33.64
N ASP A 87 22.53 -5.50 -32.40
CA ASP A 87 23.86 -5.18 -31.89
C ASP A 87 24.74 -6.45 -31.90
N ASP A 88 24.21 -7.60 -31.46
CA ASP A 88 24.88 -8.90 -31.48
C ASP A 88 25.23 -9.36 -32.90
N ALA A 89 24.31 -9.19 -33.86
CA ALA A 89 24.58 -9.48 -35.27
C ALA A 89 25.71 -8.59 -35.83
N THR A 90 25.75 -7.32 -35.43
CA THR A 90 26.81 -6.39 -35.84
C THR A 90 28.16 -6.79 -35.26
N LEU A 91 28.20 -7.16 -33.97
CA LEU A 91 29.40 -7.64 -33.30
C LEU A 91 29.94 -8.93 -33.95
N LEU A 92 29.07 -9.86 -34.35
CA LEU A 92 29.49 -11.07 -35.06
C LEU A 92 30.17 -10.75 -36.39
N ILE A 93 29.64 -9.78 -37.15
CA ILE A 93 30.23 -9.35 -38.42
C ILE A 93 31.61 -8.72 -38.19
N VAL A 94 31.72 -7.83 -37.22
CA VAL A 94 33.00 -7.18 -36.87
C VAL A 94 34.03 -8.22 -36.45
N ASN A 95 33.64 -9.15 -35.57
CA ASN A 95 34.54 -10.21 -35.09
C ASN A 95 35.03 -11.11 -36.24
N ARG A 96 34.16 -11.41 -37.21
CA ARG A 96 34.56 -12.17 -38.41
C ARG A 96 35.61 -11.43 -39.24
N TYR A 97 35.37 -10.15 -39.53
CA TYR A 97 36.34 -9.36 -40.30
C TYR A 97 37.64 -9.14 -39.56
N TRP A 98 37.58 -9.00 -38.23
CA TRP A 98 38.76 -8.93 -37.39
C TRP A 98 39.61 -10.19 -37.52
N ALA A 99 39.01 -11.37 -37.35
CA ALA A 99 39.72 -12.65 -37.53
C ALA A 99 40.32 -12.80 -38.94
N GLN A 100 39.57 -12.43 -39.98
CA GLN A 100 40.07 -12.47 -41.37
C GLN A 100 41.26 -11.52 -41.59
N LEU A 101 41.24 -10.34 -40.98
CA LEU A 101 42.34 -9.39 -41.04
C LEU A 101 43.57 -9.94 -40.33
N ASP A 102 43.40 -10.49 -39.12
CA ASP A 102 44.49 -11.10 -38.35
C ASP A 102 45.16 -12.22 -39.15
N GLU A 103 44.37 -13.13 -39.77
CA GLU A 103 44.88 -14.18 -40.67
C GLU A 103 45.66 -13.61 -41.86
N THR A 104 45.16 -12.53 -42.47
CA THR A 104 45.82 -11.88 -43.62
C THR A 104 47.16 -11.28 -43.22
N VAL A 105 47.22 -10.61 -42.07
CA VAL A 105 48.46 -10.02 -41.53
C VAL A 105 49.46 -11.12 -41.18
N GLU A 106 49.02 -12.21 -40.53
CA GLU A 106 49.89 -13.35 -40.24
C GLU A 106 50.47 -13.97 -41.51
N ALA A 107 49.66 -14.13 -42.56
CA ALA A 107 50.11 -14.66 -43.84
C ALA A 107 51.16 -13.75 -44.49
N LEU A 108 50.94 -12.43 -44.48
CA LEU A 108 51.89 -11.45 -45.02
C LEU A 108 53.23 -11.43 -44.27
N LEU A 109 53.22 -11.67 -42.96
CA LEU A 109 54.44 -11.72 -42.14
C LEU A 109 55.23 -13.04 -42.31
N ARG A 110 54.60 -14.10 -42.82
CA ARG A 110 55.25 -15.40 -43.08
C ARG A 110 55.81 -15.53 -44.49
N CYS A 111 55.42 -14.64 -45.41
CA CYS A 111 55.98 -14.50 -46.75
C CYS A 111 57.27 -13.67 -46.73
#